data_AF-A0A7Z7BY14-F1
#
_entry.id   AF-A0A7Z7BY14-F1
#
_cell.length_a   1.000
_cell.length_b   1.000
_cell.length_c   1.000
_cell.angle_alpha   90.00
_cell.angle_beta   90.00
_cell.angle_gamma   90.00
#
_symmetry.space_group_name_H-M   'P 1'
#
loop_
_entity.id
_entity.type
_entity.pdbx_description
1 polymer ?
#
loop_
_entity_poly.entity_id
_entity_poly.type
_entity_poly.pdbx_seq_one_letter_code
_entity_poly.pdbx_strand_id
1 'polypeptide(L)'
;MQVRDLDPAVNDRLKAAAAAKGLSYSEYLRRQLTRIAERLRIEERWAEVTVEQRALAQRQPPSASGRRPLNITTEEIVQGIRDDRGSR
;
A
#
# COMPACT_ATOMS: atom_id res chain seq x y z
N MET A 1 29.40 -0.24 -0.11
CA MET A 1 28.54 0.88 0.35
C MET A 1 28.68 0.98 1.86
N GLN A 2 29.21 2.09 2.38
CA GLN A 2 29.40 2.29 3.81
C GLN A 2 28.40 3.35 4.27
N VAL A 3 27.50 3.00 5.19
CA VAL A 3 26.54 3.95 5.76
C VAL A 3 27.28 4.85 6.72
N ARG A 4 27.42 6.13 6.37
CA ARG A 4 27.97 7.17 7.25
C ARG A 4 26.82 7.78 8.06
N ASP A 5 27.11 8.19 9.29
CA ASP A 5 26.18 8.83 10.22
C ASP A 5 24.97 7.98 10.69
N LEU A 6 25.20 6.68 10.91
CA LEU A 6 24.21 5.83 11.58
C LEU A 6 24.38 5.94 13.10
N ASP A 7 23.29 6.25 13.81
CA ASP A 7 23.25 6.20 15.26
C ASP A 7 23.81 4.85 15.76
N PRO A 8 24.81 4.84 16.66
CA PRO A 8 25.45 3.62 17.14
C PRO A 8 24.46 2.61 17.75
N ALA A 9 23.46 3.08 18.50
CA ALA A 9 22.46 2.21 19.10
C ALA A 9 21.55 1.58 18.03
N VAL A 10 21.26 2.30 16.95
CA VAL A 10 20.53 1.74 15.80
C VAL A 10 21.38 0.70 15.07
N ASN A 11 22.67 0.97 14.87
CA ASN A 11 23.60 0.02 14.25
C ASN A 11 23.65 -1.31 15.02
N ASP A 12 23.75 -1.25 16.35
CA ASP A 12 23.82 -2.44 17.19
C ASP A 12 22.50 -3.24 17.18
N ARG A 13 21.37 -2.54 17.22
CA ARG A 13 20.05 -3.17 17.06
C ARG A 13 19.90 -3.87 15.70
N LEU A 14 20.36 -3.24 14.62
CA LEU A 14 20.28 -3.82 13.28
C LEU A 14 21.20 -5.04 13.14
N LYS A 15 22.40 -5.01 13.72
CA LYS A 15 23.30 -6.17 13.78
C LYS A 15 22.69 -7.33 14.57
N ALA A 16 22.13 -7.05 15.75
CA ALA A 16 21.45 -8.06 16.56
C ALA A 16 20.26 -8.68 15.81
N ALA A 17 19.46 -7.87 15.12
CA ALA A 17 18.34 -8.35 14.32
C ALA A 17 18.78 -9.19 13.11
N ALA A 18 19.91 -8.84 12.48
CA ALA A 18 20.51 -9.64 11.41
C ALA A 18 20.96 -11.02 11.93
N ALA A 19 21.67 -11.03 13.07
CA ALA A 19 22.14 -12.25 13.72
C ALA A 19 20.99 -13.16 14.15
N ALA A 20 19.92 -12.61 14.74
CA ALA A 20 18.74 -13.36 15.14
C ALA A 20 18.02 -14.04 13.95
N LYS A 21 18.23 -13.55 12.73
CA LYS A 21 17.68 -14.11 11.50
C LYS A 21 18.67 -14.98 10.72
N GLY A 22 19.87 -15.18 11.24
CA GLY A 22 20.94 -15.92 10.56
C GLY A 22 21.42 -15.25 9.27
N LEU A 23 21.24 -13.92 9.15
CA LEU A 23 21.62 -13.15 7.96
C LEU A 23 22.88 -12.33 8.23
N SER A 24 23.67 -12.08 7.17
CA SER A 24 24.73 -11.09 7.24
C SER A 24 24.12 -9.69 7.41
N TYR A 25 24.87 -8.80 8.07
CA TYR A 25 24.41 -7.43 8.33
C TYR A 25 24.05 -6.68 7.03
N SER A 26 24.88 -6.82 5.98
CA SER A 26 24.65 -6.19 4.68
C SER A 26 23.41 -6.74 3.96
N GLU A 27 23.19 -8.06 4.02
CA GLU A 27 22.01 -8.70 3.43
C GLU A 27 20.73 -8.29 4.16
N TYR A 28 20.78 -8.27 5.50
CA TYR A 28 19.66 -7.80 6.31
C TYR A 28 19.31 -6.35 5.97
N LEU A 29 20.31 -5.48 5.93
CA LEU A 29 20.13 -4.07 5.58
C LEU A 29 19.55 -3.90 4.18
N ARG A 30 20.08 -4.63 3.19
CA ARG A 30 19.56 -4.61 1.81
C ARG A 30 18.08 -4.94 1.77
N ARG A 31 17.65 -6.02 2.45
CA ARG A 31 16.24 -6.42 2.51
C ARG A 31 15.37 -5.38 3.19
N GLN A 32 15.84 -4.75 4.27
CA GLN A 32 15.09 -3.69 4.93
C GLN A 32 14.93 -2.47 4.02
N LEU A 33 16.00 -2.04 3.35
CA LEU A 33 15.95 -0.91 2.43
C LEU A 33 15.03 -1.19 1.23
N THR A 34 15.06 -2.40 0.66
CA THR A 34 14.12 -2.81 -0.39
C THR A 34 12.68 -2.71 0.08
N ARG A 35 12.35 -3.25 1.26
CA ARG A 35 10.98 -3.16 1.81
C ARG A 35 10.54 -1.72 2.04
N ILE A 36 11.42 -0.87 2.56
CA ILE A 36 11.10 0.54 2.79
C ILE A 36 10.84 1.24 1.45
N ALA A 37 11.68 1.01 0.45
CA ALA A 37 11.51 1.59 -0.87
C ALA A 37 10.21 1.13 -1.55
N GLU A 38 9.87 -0.16 -1.45
CA GLU A 38 8.61 -0.71 -1.95
C GLU A 38 7.41 -0.07 -1.25
N ARG A 39 7.46 0.05 0.08
CA ARG A 39 6.39 0.69 0.85
C ARG A 39 6.19 2.14 0.43
N LEU A 40 7.27 2.92 0.35
CA LEU A 40 7.21 4.32 -0.08
C LEU A 40 6.65 4.46 -1.50
N ARG A 41 7.04 3.59 -2.43
CA ARG A 41 6.50 3.57 -3.80
C ARG A 41 4.99 3.27 -3.83
N ILE A 42 4.53 2.38 -2.96
CA ILE A 42 3.10 2.06 -2.84
C ILE A 42 2.35 3.27 -2.29
N GLU A 43 2.86 3.89 -1.22
CA GLU A 43 2.28 5.09 -0.61
C GLU A 43 2.19 6.26 -1.60
N GLU A 44 3.25 6.50 -2.37
CA GLU A 44 3.28 7.53 -3.42
C GLU A 44 2.24 7.27 -4.50
N ARG A 45 2.17 6.05 -5.04
CA ARG A 45 1.13 5.70 -6.02
C ARG A 45 -0.29 5.84 -5.46
N TRP A 46 -0.51 5.48 -4.20
CA TRP A 46 -1.82 5.65 -3.58
C TRP A 46 -2.19 7.12 -3.44
N ALA A 47 -1.22 7.98 -3.11
CA ALA A 47 -1.44 9.43 -3.05
C ALA A 47 -1.83 9.98 -4.43
N GLU A 48 -1.13 9.58 -5.49
CA GLU A 48 -1.43 9.96 -6.88
C GLU A 48 -2.85 9.56 -7.28
N VAL A 49 -3.22 8.28 -7.11
CA VAL A 49 -4.56 7.78 -7.47
C VAL A 49 -5.65 8.52 -6.69
N THR A 50 -5.42 8.81 -5.42
CA THR A 50 -6.39 9.52 -4.58
C THR A 50 -6.59 10.97 -5.07
N VAL A 51 -5.51 11.65 -5.47
CA VAL A 51 -5.57 13.00 -6.04
C VAL A 51 -6.30 12.99 -7.37
N GLU A 52 -6.00 12.05 -8.26
CA GLU A 52 -6.68 11.89 -9.55
C GLU A 52 -8.19 11.63 -9.37
N GLN A 53 -8.56 10.70 -8.49
CA GLN A 53 -9.97 10.42 -8.19
C GLN A 53 -10.68 11.66 -7.62
N ARG A 54 -10.02 12.41 -6.74
CA ARG A 54 -10.58 13.64 -6.18
C ARG A 54 -10.76 14.72 -7.26
N ALA A 55 -9.81 14.86 -8.17
CA ALA A 55 -9.90 15.80 -9.28
C ALA A 55 -11.01 15.41 -10.27
N LEU A 56 -11.18 14.12 -10.57
CA LEU A 56 -12.28 13.61 -11.38
C LEU A 56 -13.64 13.87 -10.72
N ALA A 57 -13.75 13.62 -9.41
CA ALA A 57 -14.97 13.88 -8.64
C ALA A 57 -15.33 15.38 -8.58
N GLN A 58 -14.35 16.28 -8.64
CA GLN A 58 -14.58 17.74 -8.69
C GLN A 58 -14.93 18.25 -10.09
N ARG A 59 -14.47 17.56 -11.15
CA ARG A 59 -14.76 17.92 -12.56
C ARG A 59 -16.10 17.38 -13.05
N GLN A 60 -16.61 16.32 -12.44
CA GLN A 60 -17.97 15.88 -12.70
C GLN A 60 -18.94 16.92 -12.10
N PRO A 61 -19.87 17.49 -12.89
CA PRO A 61 -20.99 18.21 -12.32
C PRO A 61 -21.69 17.26 -11.33
N PRO A 62 -22.31 17.74 -10.25
CA PRO A 62 -23.12 16.89 -9.40
C PRO A 62 -24.20 16.24 -10.27
N SER A 63 -23.96 15.01 -10.72
CA SER A 63 -25.01 14.19 -11.29
C SER A 63 -26.11 14.17 -10.25
N ALA A 64 -27.34 14.49 -10.63
CA ALA A 64 -28.49 14.53 -9.72
C ALA A 64 -28.71 13.20 -8.95
N SER A 65 -28.03 12.13 -9.34
CA SER A 65 -27.69 10.96 -8.52
C SER A 65 -26.58 11.26 -7.51
N GLY A 66 -26.71 12.31 -6.70
CA GLY A 66 -25.83 12.53 -5.56
C GLY A 66 -26.02 11.37 -4.61
N ARG A 67 -24.97 10.56 -4.36
CA ARG A 67 -24.86 9.48 -3.37
C ARG A 67 -26.20 9.11 -2.73
N ARG A 68 -27.14 8.57 -3.51
CA ARG A 68 -28.30 7.93 -2.89
C ARG A 68 -27.74 6.67 -2.27
N PRO A 69 -28.02 6.37 -0.99
CA PRO A 69 -27.75 5.04 -0.48
C PRO A 69 -28.40 4.09 -1.48
N LEU A 70 -27.56 3.30 -2.14
CA LEU A 70 -28.04 2.16 -2.88
C LEU A 70 -28.64 1.28 -1.78
N ASN A 71 -29.96 1.14 -1.76
CA ASN A 71 -30.64 0.18 -0.89
C ASN A 71 -30.32 -1.23 -1.41
N ILE A 72 -29.03 -1.55 -1.44
CA ILE A 72 -28.47 -2.80 -1.89
C ILE A 72 -27.86 -3.46 -0.67
N THR A 73 -28.26 -4.68 -0.45
CA THR A 73 -27.78 -5.53 0.63
C THR A 73 -26.44 -6.15 0.24
N THR A 74 -25.68 -6.58 1.24
CA THR A 74 -24.44 -7.31 1.02
C THR A 74 -24.70 -8.58 0.19
N GLU A 75 -25.83 -9.24 0.43
CA GLU A 75 -26.29 -10.44 -0.26
C GLU A 75 -26.49 -10.19 -1.76
N GLU A 76 -27.12 -9.08 -2.14
CA GLU A 76 -27.32 -8.69 -3.53
C GLU A 76 -26.01 -8.38 -4.26
N ILE A 77 -25.04 -7.75 -3.57
CA ILE A 77 -23.70 -7.51 -4.13
C ILE A 77 -22.97 -8.84 -4.38
N VAL A 78 -23.00 -9.75 -3.40
CA VAL A 78 -22.34 -11.05 -3.51
C VAL A 78 -22.96 -11.89 -4.62
N GLN A 79 -24.29 -11.84 -4.77
CA GLN A 79 -24.99 -12.54 -5.84
C GLN A 79 -24.57 -12.00 -7.23
N GLY A 80 -24.55 -10.68 -7.41
CA GLY A 80 -24.11 -10.09 -8.69
C GLY A 80 -22.67 -10.46 -9.08
N ILE A 81 -21.75 -10.52 -8.11
CA ILE A 81 -20.35 -10.95 -8.36
C ILE A 81 -20.28 -12.43 -8.76
N ARG A 82 -21.14 -13.29 -8.18
CA ARG A 82 -21.18 -14.71 -8.53
C ARG A 82 -21.74 -14.93 -9.92
N ASP A 83 -22.80 -14.22 -10.29
CA ASP A 83 -23.44 -14.33 -11.60
C ASP A 83 -22.49 -13.87 -12.74
N ASP A 84 -21.70 -12.81 -12.51
CA ASP A 84 -20.66 -12.35 -13.44
C ASP A 84 -19.54 -13.37 -13.63
N ARG A 85 -19.14 -14.06 -12.54
CA ARG A 85 -18.09 -15.10 -12.58
C ARG A 85 -18.57 -16.43 -13.18
N GLY A 86 -19.85 -16.75 -13.07
CA GLY A 86 -20.44 -17.95 -13.68
C GLY A 86 -20.76 -17.79 -15.18
N SER A 87 -20.79 -16.55 -15.68
CA SER A 87 -21.08 -16.23 -17.09
C SER A 87 -19.82 -16.14 -17.98
N ARG A 88 -18.63 -16.37 -17.43
CA ARG A 88 -17.34 -16.45 -18.14
C ARG A 88 -16.86 -17.89 -18.25
#